data_AF-A0A828Z7Y3-F1
#
_entry.id   AF-A0A828Z7Y3-F1
#
_cell.length_a   1.000
_cell.length_b   1.000
_cell.length_c   1.000
_cell.angle_alpha   90.00
_cell.angle_beta   90.00
_cell.angle_gamma   90.00
#
_symmetry.space_group_name_H-M   'P 1'
#
loop_
_entity.id
_entity.type
_entity.pdbx_description
1 polymer ?
#
loop_
_entity_poly.entity_id
_entity_poly.type
_entity_poly.pdbx_seq_one_letter_code
_entity_poly.pdbx_strand_id
1 'polypeptide(L)'
;MKHKYFLILQNAFSFFGFSLLLLSCGVTGFTGEHTVVRVPVKTETEVFHANLLHGEVKNLYGINLGIVNVIKERLIGLQVGGANYSEGKTYAAQVGLVSNAAKKGGFTVQAGVANNVEGGGAGLQVGLYNRGENKGVYITAGAYNKSGSGANIGLINYEGLGVNVGVYNYGYGVNVGAVNSGKGLSIGALNIGEDGNLQIGILNFCTEGPFPIMIVLNYCSKPAETKVELPEQSRKKTPRNN
;
A
#
# COMPACT_ATOMS: atom_id res chain seq x y z
N MET A 1 25.18 -10.95 -0.75
CA MET A 1 24.49 -11.82 -1.73
C MET A 1 23.04 -11.36 -2.03
N LYS A 2 22.78 -10.05 -2.24
CA LYS A 2 21.42 -9.52 -2.49
C LYS A 2 21.21 -8.87 -3.87
N HIS A 3 22.28 -8.65 -4.65
CA HIS A 3 22.17 -7.96 -5.95
C HIS A 3 21.95 -8.89 -7.16
N LYS A 4 22.27 -10.18 -7.07
CA LYS A 4 22.16 -11.09 -8.23
C LYS A 4 20.72 -11.52 -8.55
N TYR A 5 19.80 -11.52 -7.57
CA TYR A 5 18.40 -11.89 -7.80
C TYR A 5 17.56 -10.79 -8.46
N PHE A 6 17.94 -9.53 -8.27
CA PHE A 6 17.24 -8.39 -8.87
C PHE A 6 17.43 -8.33 -10.40
N LEU A 7 18.63 -8.67 -10.89
CA LEU A 7 18.95 -8.73 -12.33
C LEU A 7 18.29 -9.92 -13.03
N ILE A 8 18.11 -11.06 -12.34
CA ILE A 8 17.44 -12.24 -12.92
C ILE A 8 15.94 -11.98 -13.08
N LEU A 9 15.31 -11.27 -12.13
CA LEU A 9 13.90 -10.90 -12.21
C LEU A 9 13.64 -9.82 -13.29
N GLN A 10 14.58 -8.88 -13.47
CA GLN A 10 14.50 -7.86 -14.52
C GLN A 10 14.65 -8.47 -15.93
N ASN A 11 15.50 -9.50 -16.09
CA ASN A 11 15.68 -10.18 -17.37
C ASN A 11 14.51 -11.11 -17.73
N ALA A 12 13.83 -11.71 -16.74
CA ALA A 12 12.63 -12.51 -16.98
C ALA A 12 11.44 -11.68 -17.49
N PHE A 13 11.31 -10.43 -17.01
CA PHE A 13 10.28 -9.50 -17.50
C PHE A 13 10.57 -8.98 -18.92
N SER A 14 11.85 -8.83 -19.27
CA SER A 14 12.28 -8.41 -20.61
C SER A 14 12.05 -9.49 -21.67
N PHE A 15 12.24 -10.77 -21.32
CA PHE A 15 12.02 -11.89 -22.25
C PHE A 15 10.53 -12.17 -22.51
N PHE A 16 9.65 -11.93 -21.53
CA PHE A 16 8.19 -12.05 -21.72
C PHE A 16 7.60 -10.86 -22.50
N GLY A 17 8.24 -9.69 -22.45
CA GLY A 17 7.88 -8.53 -23.26
C GLY A 17 8.21 -8.67 -24.75
N PHE A 18 9.23 -9.49 -25.09
CA PHE A 18 9.65 -9.67 -26.49
C PHE A 18 8.84 -10.76 -27.23
N SER A 19 8.24 -11.71 -26.52
CA SER A 19 7.41 -12.75 -27.15
C SER A 19 6.00 -12.28 -27.52
N LEU A 20 5.51 -11.18 -26.92
CA LEU A 20 4.21 -10.58 -27.23
C LEU A 20 4.24 -9.60 -28.41
N LEU A 21 5.43 -9.23 -28.90
CA LEU A 21 5.62 -8.34 -30.05
C LEU A 21 5.53 -9.06 -31.42
N LEU A 22 5.41 -10.39 -31.43
CA LEU A 22 5.33 -11.20 -32.67
C LEU A 22 3.92 -11.70 -33.03
N LEU A 23 2.88 -11.26 -32.33
CA LEU A 23 1.47 -11.52 -32.69
C LEU A 23 0.81 -10.33 -33.38
N SER A 24 1.57 -9.62 -34.22
CA SER A 24 1.05 -8.67 -35.19
C SER A 24 0.46 -9.39 -36.42
N CYS A 25 -0.67 -10.07 -36.26
CA CYS A 25 -1.62 -10.30 -37.37
C CYS A 25 -2.93 -10.90 -36.84
N GLY A 26 -3.98 -10.10 -36.70
CA GLY A 26 -5.32 -10.62 -36.42
C GLY A 26 -6.25 -9.59 -35.79
N VAL A 27 -7.16 -9.07 -36.62
CA VAL A 27 -8.33 -8.24 -36.28
C VAL A 27 -8.01 -6.75 -36.05
N THR A 28 -7.71 -6.07 -37.16
CA THR A 28 -8.17 -4.69 -37.37
C THR A 28 -9.70 -4.66 -37.28
N GLY A 29 -10.25 -4.12 -36.20
CA GLY A 29 -11.67 -3.90 -36.04
C GLY A 29 -11.94 -3.00 -34.83
N PHE A 30 -12.17 -1.71 -35.12
CA PHE A 30 -12.47 -0.62 -34.16
C PHE A 30 -11.27 -0.01 -33.41
N THR A 31 -10.33 0.56 -34.17
CA THR A 31 -9.67 1.81 -33.77
C THR A 31 -10.72 2.93 -33.87
N GLY A 32 -11.63 3.00 -32.90
CA GLY A 32 -12.69 4.00 -32.86
C GLY A 32 -12.27 5.19 -32.02
N GLU A 33 -11.80 6.27 -32.65
CA GLU A 33 -11.63 7.60 -32.02
C GLU A 33 -12.97 8.27 -31.65
N HIS A 34 -14.07 7.51 -31.55
CA HIS A 34 -15.42 8.05 -31.41
C HIS A 34 -16.02 7.70 -30.04
N THR A 35 -15.99 8.70 -29.16
CA THR A 35 -16.70 8.77 -27.88
C THR A 35 -18.21 8.78 -28.09
N VAL A 36 -18.95 8.00 -27.30
CA VAL A 36 -20.40 7.85 -27.49
C VAL A 36 -21.21 8.99 -26.84
N VAL A 37 -20.73 9.69 -25.79
CA VAL A 37 -21.35 10.94 -25.29
C VAL A 37 -20.33 11.86 -24.58
N ARG A 38 -20.04 13.03 -25.16
CA ARG A 38 -19.29 14.14 -24.52
C ARG A 38 -20.24 15.24 -24.06
N VAL A 39 -20.07 15.74 -22.84
CA VAL A 39 -20.88 16.83 -22.26
C VAL A 39 -19.92 17.93 -21.76
N PRO A 40 -20.23 19.23 -21.94
CA PRO A 40 -20.00 20.05 -23.15
C PRO A 40 -18.50 20.25 -23.51
N VAL A 41 -18.25 20.66 -24.77
CA VAL A 41 -16.95 20.69 -25.49
C VAL A 41 -15.84 21.56 -24.85
N LYS A 42 -16.14 22.38 -23.83
CA LYS A 42 -15.15 23.28 -23.20
C LYS A 42 -14.35 22.67 -22.03
N THR A 43 -14.73 21.51 -21.51
CA THR A 43 -14.14 21.00 -20.25
C THR A 43 -13.36 19.68 -20.40
N GLU A 44 -13.09 19.19 -21.64
CA GLU A 44 -12.40 17.91 -21.90
C GLU A 44 -12.91 16.77 -20.98
N THR A 45 -14.22 16.79 -20.73
CA THR A 45 -14.91 15.93 -19.76
C THR A 45 -15.72 14.88 -20.52
N GLU A 46 -15.50 13.61 -20.18
CA GLU A 46 -16.21 12.48 -20.77
C GLU A 46 -17.09 11.81 -19.71
N VAL A 47 -18.34 11.50 -20.07
CA VAL A 47 -19.32 10.86 -19.18
C VAL A 47 -19.39 9.35 -19.42
N PHE A 48 -19.19 8.94 -20.66
CA PHE A 48 -19.09 7.53 -21.03
C PHE A 48 -17.95 7.35 -22.01
N HIS A 49 -17.03 6.45 -21.70
CA HIS A 49 -15.86 6.13 -22.50
C HIS A 49 -15.73 4.61 -22.64
N ALA A 50 -15.53 4.12 -23.85
CA ALA A 50 -15.38 2.69 -24.13
C ALA A 50 -14.24 2.51 -25.14
N ASN A 51 -13.26 1.66 -24.82
CA ASN A 51 -12.13 1.36 -25.69
C ASN A 51 -11.86 -0.13 -25.77
N LEU A 52 -11.35 -0.57 -26.91
CA LEU A 52 -10.96 -1.95 -27.09
C LEU A 52 -9.61 -2.23 -26.42
N LEU A 53 -8.57 -1.45 -26.73
CA LEU A 53 -7.20 -1.73 -26.30
C LEU A 53 -6.66 -0.72 -25.29
N HIS A 54 -6.62 0.56 -25.67
CA HIS A 54 -6.07 1.64 -24.87
C HIS A 54 -6.99 2.85 -24.93
N GLY A 55 -7.45 3.28 -23.76
CA GLY A 55 -8.29 4.45 -23.57
C GLY A 55 -7.60 5.49 -22.71
N GLU A 56 -7.45 6.70 -23.22
CA GLU A 56 -6.90 7.81 -22.47
C GLU A 56 -7.91 8.94 -22.38
N VAL A 57 -8.26 9.35 -21.15
CA VAL A 57 -9.21 10.42 -20.87
C VAL A 57 -8.57 11.44 -19.95
N LYS A 58 -8.78 12.72 -20.21
CA LYS A 58 -8.27 13.77 -19.32
C LYS A 58 -9.10 13.86 -18.04
N ASN A 59 -10.40 14.13 -18.17
CA ASN A 59 -11.37 14.19 -17.08
C ASN A 59 -12.53 13.24 -17.37
N LEU A 60 -12.77 12.26 -16.48
CA LEU A 60 -13.90 11.35 -16.57
C LEU A 60 -14.88 11.60 -15.43
N TYR A 61 -16.15 11.81 -15.77
CA TYR A 61 -17.28 11.91 -14.86
C TYR A 61 -18.36 10.92 -15.27
N GLY A 62 -18.15 9.64 -14.96
CA GLY A 62 -19.07 8.57 -15.29
C GLY A 62 -18.38 7.23 -15.47
N ILE A 63 -18.63 6.53 -16.58
CA ILE A 63 -18.20 5.14 -16.77
C ILE A 63 -17.11 5.05 -17.84
N ASN A 64 -16.03 4.34 -17.54
CA ASN A 64 -14.96 4.03 -18.48
C ASN A 64 -14.75 2.50 -18.57
N LEU A 65 -14.90 1.95 -19.76
CA LEU A 65 -14.76 0.52 -20.07
C LEU A 65 -13.61 0.29 -21.06
N GLY A 66 -12.73 -0.67 -20.79
CA GLY A 66 -11.71 -1.05 -21.78
C GLY A 66 -10.60 -1.91 -21.23
N ILE A 67 -9.71 -2.43 -22.09
CA ILE A 67 -8.62 -3.30 -21.62
C ILE A 67 -7.60 -2.50 -20.80
N VAL A 68 -7.11 -1.36 -21.32
CA VAL A 68 -6.26 -0.43 -20.58
C VAL A 68 -6.93 0.93 -20.54
N ASN A 69 -7.27 1.39 -19.34
CA ASN A 69 -7.90 2.68 -19.13
C ASN A 69 -6.96 3.61 -18.35
N VAL A 70 -6.72 4.82 -18.87
CA VAL A 70 -5.84 5.82 -18.29
C VAL A 70 -6.59 7.14 -18.14
N ILE A 71 -6.56 7.71 -16.93
CA ILE A 71 -7.18 9.01 -16.63
C ILE A 71 -6.15 9.97 -16.06
N LYS A 72 -5.95 11.12 -16.71
CA LYS A 72 -4.84 12.02 -16.39
C LYS A 72 -5.12 12.97 -15.23
N GLU A 73 -6.29 13.61 -15.16
CA GLU A 73 -6.51 14.72 -14.23
C GLU A 73 -7.55 14.43 -13.15
N ARG A 74 -8.69 13.85 -13.54
CA ARG A 74 -9.76 13.58 -12.60
C ARG A 74 -10.63 12.42 -13.04
N LEU A 75 -10.87 11.49 -12.12
CA LEU A 75 -11.81 10.39 -12.26
C LEU A 75 -12.87 10.52 -11.17
N ILE A 76 -14.12 10.71 -11.58
CA ILE A 76 -15.30 10.56 -10.72
C ILE A 76 -16.24 9.55 -11.39
N GLY A 77 -16.43 8.37 -10.78
CA GLY A 77 -17.36 7.37 -11.31
C GLY A 77 -16.84 5.93 -11.25
N LEU A 78 -16.93 5.21 -12.35
CA LEU A 78 -16.63 3.77 -12.44
C LEU A 78 -15.66 3.49 -13.59
N GLN A 79 -14.63 2.70 -13.31
CA GLN A 79 -13.71 2.19 -14.32
C GLN A 79 -13.71 0.66 -14.29
N VAL A 80 -13.94 0.01 -15.43
CA VAL A 80 -13.90 -1.46 -15.55
C VAL A 80 -12.97 -1.83 -16.69
N GLY A 81 -12.01 -2.70 -16.42
CA GLY A 81 -11.03 -3.05 -17.42
C GLY A 81 -10.04 -4.15 -17.06
N GLY A 82 -9.07 -4.36 -17.95
CA GLY A 82 -7.92 -5.22 -17.68
C GLY A 82 -6.96 -4.54 -16.71
N ALA A 83 -6.54 -3.33 -17.05
CA ALA A 83 -5.70 -2.47 -16.24
C ALA A 83 -6.25 -1.03 -16.21
N ASN A 84 -6.32 -0.47 -15.01
CA ASN A 84 -6.99 0.79 -14.70
C ASN A 84 -5.98 1.73 -14.02
N TYR A 85 -5.75 2.89 -14.61
CA TYR A 85 -4.81 3.89 -14.12
C TYR A 85 -5.47 5.26 -14.03
N SER A 86 -5.27 5.93 -12.91
CA SER A 86 -5.67 7.31 -12.68
C SER A 86 -4.53 8.10 -12.06
N GLU A 87 -3.95 9.04 -12.82
CA GLU A 87 -2.87 9.91 -12.35
C GLU A 87 -3.39 11.08 -11.49
N GLY A 88 -4.67 11.38 -11.69
CA GLY A 88 -5.37 12.51 -11.11
C GLY A 88 -6.13 12.20 -9.83
N LYS A 89 -6.93 13.19 -9.38
CA LYS A 89 -7.81 13.03 -8.22
C LYS A 89 -8.86 11.96 -8.53
N THR A 90 -8.91 10.92 -7.72
CA THR A 90 -9.73 9.74 -7.98
C THR A 90 -10.81 9.56 -6.92
N TYR A 91 -12.07 9.68 -7.34
CA TYR A 91 -13.27 9.43 -6.55
C TYR A 91 -14.12 8.38 -7.28
N ALA A 92 -13.68 7.12 -7.24
CA ALA A 92 -14.24 6.11 -8.12
C ALA A 92 -14.08 4.67 -7.63
N ALA A 93 -14.95 3.82 -8.16
CA ALA A 93 -14.78 2.38 -8.15
C ALA A 93 -13.97 1.95 -9.39
N GLN A 94 -12.92 1.17 -9.19
CA GLN A 94 -12.07 0.61 -10.23
C GLN A 94 -12.07 -0.91 -10.11
N VAL A 95 -12.53 -1.59 -11.16
CA VAL A 95 -12.57 -3.05 -11.27
C VAL A 95 -11.62 -3.46 -12.39
N GLY A 96 -10.49 -4.05 -12.02
CA GLY A 96 -9.38 -4.35 -12.90
C GLY A 96 -9.04 -5.83 -12.85
N LEU A 97 -8.98 -6.52 -13.98
CA LEU A 97 -8.59 -7.94 -13.99
C LEU A 97 -7.15 -8.14 -13.50
N VAL A 98 -6.23 -7.25 -13.87
CA VAL A 98 -4.81 -7.33 -13.55
C VAL A 98 -4.44 -6.30 -12.49
N SER A 99 -4.68 -5.02 -12.78
CA SER A 99 -4.23 -3.97 -11.87
C SER A 99 -5.10 -2.73 -11.87
N ASN A 100 -5.26 -2.13 -10.69
CA ASN A 100 -5.82 -0.80 -10.51
C ASN A 100 -4.77 0.11 -9.84
N ALA A 101 -4.69 1.36 -10.27
CA ALA A 101 -3.75 2.32 -9.72
C ALA A 101 -4.37 3.73 -9.66
N ALA A 102 -4.36 4.34 -8.48
CA ALA A 102 -4.77 5.72 -8.28
C ALA A 102 -3.62 6.52 -7.63
N LYS A 103 -2.98 7.43 -8.37
CA LYS A 103 -1.85 8.24 -7.85
C LYS A 103 -2.26 9.31 -6.85
N LYS A 104 -3.51 9.80 -6.93
CA LYS A 104 -4.08 10.79 -6.00
C LYS A 104 -5.46 10.33 -5.54
N GLY A 105 -5.46 9.39 -4.60
CA GLY A 105 -6.66 8.85 -3.98
C GLY A 105 -7.48 9.92 -3.27
N GLY A 106 -8.77 9.99 -3.59
CA GLY A 106 -9.77 10.73 -2.84
C GLY A 106 -10.62 9.73 -2.06
N PHE A 107 -11.67 9.22 -2.69
CA PHE A 107 -12.42 8.07 -2.22
C PHE A 107 -12.32 6.95 -3.27
N THR A 108 -11.65 5.84 -2.98
CA THR A 108 -11.41 4.79 -3.98
C THR A 108 -11.91 3.43 -3.53
N VAL A 109 -12.56 2.71 -4.43
CA VAL A 109 -12.90 1.29 -4.23
C VAL A 109 -12.17 0.53 -5.33
N GLN A 110 -11.21 -0.33 -4.99
CA GLN A 110 -10.43 -1.08 -5.97
C GLN A 110 -10.61 -2.57 -5.80
N ALA A 111 -10.95 -3.27 -6.87
CA ALA A 111 -11.03 -4.72 -6.92
C ALA A 111 -10.21 -5.23 -8.10
N GLY A 112 -9.26 -6.13 -7.85
CA GLY A 112 -8.39 -6.69 -8.88
C GLY A 112 -7.26 -7.54 -8.34
N VAL A 113 -6.41 -8.09 -9.22
CA VAL A 113 -5.25 -8.88 -8.77
C VAL A 113 -4.26 -8.01 -7.99
N ALA A 114 -3.92 -6.84 -8.53
CA ALA A 114 -3.05 -5.87 -7.88
C ALA A 114 -3.73 -4.50 -7.76
N ASN A 115 -3.72 -3.91 -6.57
CA ASN A 115 -4.26 -2.56 -6.35
C ASN A 115 -3.17 -1.64 -5.81
N ASN A 116 -3.13 -0.40 -6.27
CA ASN A 116 -2.20 0.62 -5.79
C ASN A 116 -2.95 1.95 -5.56
N VAL A 117 -2.79 2.52 -4.37
CA VAL A 117 -3.29 3.85 -4.04
C VAL A 117 -2.18 4.69 -3.43
N GLU A 118 -1.98 5.87 -4.01
CA GLU A 118 -1.06 6.91 -3.55
C GLU A 118 -1.84 8.22 -3.35
N GLY A 119 -1.25 9.18 -2.63
CA GLY A 119 -1.81 10.50 -2.38
C GLY A 119 -2.79 10.59 -1.21
N GLY A 120 -2.93 9.53 -0.40
CA GLY A 120 -3.82 9.49 0.76
C GLY A 120 -5.29 9.26 0.40
N GLY A 121 -6.23 9.79 1.19
CA GLY A 121 -7.67 9.65 0.98
C GLY A 121 -8.32 8.55 1.83
N ALA A 122 -9.45 8.02 1.37
CA ALA A 122 -10.14 6.91 2.00
C ALA A 122 -10.58 5.87 0.98
N GLY A 123 -10.78 4.61 1.40
CA GLY A 123 -11.23 3.62 0.44
C GLY A 123 -11.24 2.16 0.86
N LEU A 124 -11.53 1.31 -0.11
CA LEU A 124 -11.53 -0.14 0.00
C LEU A 124 -10.61 -0.72 -1.07
N GLN A 125 -9.79 -1.71 -0.72
CA GLN A 125 -8.95 -2.43 -1.68
C GLN A 125 -9.10 -3.94 -1.48
N VAL A 126 -9.46 -4.66 -2.53
CA VAL A 126 -9.62 -6.12 -2.51
C VAL A 126 -8.81 -6.73 -3.65
N GLY A 127 -7.84 -7.58 -3.32
CA GLY A 127 -6.96 -8.17 -4.32
C GLY A 127 -5.92 -9.12 -3.77
N LEU A 128 -5.14 -9.77 -4.64
CA LEU A 128 -4.05 -10.63 -4.17
C LEU A 128 -2.91 -9.78 -3.58
N TYR A 129 -2.60 -8.65 -4.22
CA TYR A 129 -1.60 -7.70 -3.78
C TYR A 129 -2.20 -6.30 -3.68
N ASN A 130 -2.20 -5.71 -2.49
CA ASN A 130 -2.65 -4.33 -2.28
C ASN A 130 -1.49 -3.47 -1.81
N ARG A 131 -1.33 -2.28 -2.39
CA ARG A 131 -0.36 -1.27 -1.95
C ARG A 131 -1.10 0.02 -1.64
N GLY A 132 -1.04 0.44 -0.38
CA GLY A 132 -1.57 1.72 0.07
C GLY A 132 -0.48 2.77 0.28
N GLU A 133 -0.90 3.90 0.81
CA GLU A 133 -0.03 4.90 1.42
C GLU A 133 -0.54 5.25 2.82
N ASN A 134 0.40 5.50 3.72
CA ASN A 134 0.16 5.78 5.13
C ASN A 134 -0.51 7.16 5.42
N LYS A 135 -0.95 7.88 4.38
CA LYS A 135 -1.59 9.21 4.47
C LYS A 135 -3.11 9.17 4.33
N GLY A 136 -3.74 8.00 4.44
CA GLY A 136 -5.18 7.81 4.25
C GLY A 136 -5.80 6.82 5.22
N VAL A 137 -7.06 6.44 4.97
CA VAL A 137 -7.82 5.43 5.73
C VAL A 137 -8.46 4.45 4.77
N TYR A 138 -7.89 3.25 4.72
CA TYR A 138 -8.29 2.18 3.83
C TYR A 138 -8.70 0.94 4.61
N ILE A 139 -9.66 0.20 4.06
CA ILE A 139 -9.88 -1.19 4.44
C ILE A 139 -9.32 -2.05 3.31
N THR A 140 -8.30 -2.84 3.60
CA THR A 140 -7.63 -3.69 2.61
C THR A 140 -7.85 -5.16 2.94
N ALA A 141 -8.16 -5.95 1.92
CA ALA A 141 -8.32 -7.39 2.02
C ALA A 141 -7.53 -8.07 0.89
N GLY A 142 -6.61 -8.98 1.23
CA GLY A 142 -5.79 -9.63 0.22
C GLY A 142 -4.79 -10.66 0.73
N ALA A 143 -4.05 -11.28 -0.18
CA ALA A 143 -2.98 -12.20 0.24
C ALA A 143 -1.79 -11.42 0.82
N TYR A 144 -1.41 -10.32 0.18
CA TYR A 144 -0.31 -9.45 0.58
C TYR A 144 -0.73 -7.99 0.56
N ASN A 145 -0.75 -7.33 1.71
CA ASN A 145 -1.05 -5.92 1.85
C ASN A 145 0.21 -5.15 2.27
N LYS A 146 0.56 -4.10 1.52
CA LYS A 146 1.74 -3.27 1.78
C LYS A 146 1.34 -1.83 2.08
N SER A 147 1.90 -1.26 3.14
CA SER A 147 1.70 0.16 3.50
C SER A 147 0.23 0.55 3.58
N GLY A 148 -0.62 -0.39 4.00
CA GLY A 148 -2.05 -0.17 4.16
C GLY A 148 -2.33 0.55 5.47
N SER A 149 -3.15 1.60 5.43
CA SER A 149 -3.53 2.41 6.59
C SER A 149 -5.00 2.18 6.91
N GLY A 150 -5.40 2.04 8.17
CA GLY A 150 -6.78 1.77 8.57
C GLY A 150 -6.96 0.33 9.06
N ALA A 151 -7.54 -0.54 8.25
CA ALA A 151 -7.71 -1.96 8.55
C ALA A 151 -7.18 -2.83 7.41
N ASN A 152 -6.32 -3.81 7.73
CA ASN A 152 -5.65 -4.67 6.77
C ASN A 152 -5.91 -6.13 7.13
N ILE A 153 -6.52 -6.88 6.23
CA ILE A 153 -6.84 -8.29 6.40
C ILE A 153 -6.10 -9.06 5.32
N GLY A 154 -5.23 -9.98 5.71
CA GLY A 154 -4.53 -10.79 4.72
C GLY A 154 -3.61 -11.86 5.27
N LEU A 155 -2.96 -12.61 4.40
CA LEU A 155 -1.94 -13.57 4.87
C LEU A 155 -0.73 -12.81 5.41
N ILE A 156 -0.32 -11.77 4.68
CA ILE A 156 0.84 -10.94 5.00
C ILE A 156 0.42 -9.48 4.96
N ASN A 157 0.57 -8.78 6.08
CA ASN A 157 0.44 -7.33 6.16
C ASN A 157 1.83 -6.74 6.45
N TYR A 158 2.36 -5.93 5.55
CA TYR A 158 3.71 -5.36 5.64
C TYR A 158 3.67 -3.84 5.68
N GLU A 159 4.31 -3.24 6.67
CA GLU A 159 4.26 -1.79 6.95
C GLU A 159 2.82 -1.26 7.16
N GLY A 160 1.93 -2.10 7.70
CA GLY A 160 0.54 -1.73 7.93
C GLY A 160 0.36 -0.77 9.11
N LEU A 161 -0.49 0.23 8.97
CA LEU A 161 -0.88 1.15 10.04
C LEU A 161 -2.35 0.93 10.44
N GLY A 162 -2.63 0.89 11.73
CA GLY A 162 -3.98 0.72 12.27
C GLY A 162 -4.21 -0.73 12.70
N VAL A 163 -5.25 -1.39 12.20
CA VAL A 163 -5.58 -2.78 12.55
C VAL A 163 -5.04 -3.70 11.46
N ASN A 164 -4.19 -4.66 11.81
CA ASN A 164 -3.62 -5.64 10.92
C ASN A 164 -4.02 -7.04 11.39
N VAL A 165 -4.76 -7.79 10.58
CA VAL A 165 -5.19 -9.16 10.86
C VAL A 165 -4.59 -10.07 9.80
N GLY A 166 -3.82 -11.07 10.22
CA GLY A 166 -3.18 -11.96 9.26
C GLY A 166 -2.30 -13.06 9.84
N VAL A 167 -1.61 -13.80 8.98
CA VAL A 167 -0.63 -14.79 9.45
C VAL A 167 0.64 -14.08 9.92
N TYR A 168 1.14 -13.16 9.10
CA TYR A 168 2.28 -12.31 9.42
C TYR A 168 1.90 -10.83 9.35
N ASN A 169 2.10 -10.10 10.43
CA ASN A 169 1.87 -8.67 10.50
C ASN A 169 3.17 -7.95 10.85
N TYR A 170 3.58 -7.01 10.00
CA TYR A 170 4.65 -6.06 10.28
C TYR A 170 4.07 -4.65 10.20
N GLY A 171 4.02 -3.90 11.31
CA GLY A 171 3.34 -2.62 11.31
C GLY A 171 3.12 -1.97 12.66
N TYR A 172 2.35 -0.88 12.65
CA TYR A 172 2.01 -0.10 13.83
C TYR A 172 0.50 -0.14 14.08
N GLY A 173 0.12 -0.30 15.35
CA GLY A 173 -1.28 -0.31 15.79
C GLY A 173 -1.65 -1.64 16.40
N VAL A 174 -2.79 -2.22 16.03
CA VAL A 174 -3.27 -3.51 16.55
C VAL A 174 -2.93 -4.60 15.54
N ASN A 175 -2.02 -5.50 15.89
CA ASN A 175 -1.59 -6.62 15.06
C ASN A 175 -2.13 -7.92 15.66
N VAL A 176 -2.97 -8.65 14.92
CA VAL A 176 -3.55 -9.93 15.34
C VAL A 176 -3.16 -11.00 14.33
N GLY A 177 -2.41 -12.00 14.77
CA GLY A 177 -1.90 -13.00 13.84
C GLY A 177 -1.04 -14.09 14.45
N ALA A 178 -0.55 -15.01 13.62
CA ALA A 178 0.38 -16.04 14.10
C ALA A 178 1.72 -15.40 14.48
N VAL A 179 2.21 -14.48 13.65
CA VAL A 179 3.45 -13.74 13.84
C VAL A 179 3.20 -12.25 13.72
N ASN A 180 3.56 -11.49 14.74
CA ASN A 180 3.44 -10.03 14.74
C ASN A 180 4.78 -9.39 15.03
N SER A 181 5.11 -8.33 14.29
CA SER A 181 6.31 -7.53 14.49
C SER A 181 6.01 -6.03 14.33
N GLY A 182 6.50 -5.21 15.25
CA GLY A 182 6.33 -3.75 15.17
C GLY A 182 5.85 -3.13 16.48
N LYS A 183 4.96 -2.14 16.42
CA LYS A 183 4.55 -1.33 17.59
C LYS A 183 3.04 -1.33 17.83
N GLY A 184 2.64 -0.97 19.05
CA GLY A 184 1.24 -0.91 19.47
C GLY A 184 0.82 -2.16 20.26
N LEU A 185 -0.23 -2.84 19.84
CA LEU A 185 -0.74 -4.05 20.46
C LEU A 185 -0.48 -5.24 19.53
N SER A 186 0.16 -6.30 20.03
CA SER A 186 0.38 -7.54 19.27
C SER A 186 -0.28 -8.71 19.97
N ILE A 187 -1.18 -9.40 19.29
CA ILE A 187 -1.88 -10.59 19.79
C ILE A 187 -1.58 -11.75 18.85
N GLY A 188 -0.87 -12.76 19.34
CA GLY A 188 -0.43 -13.85 18.47
C GLY A 188 0.36 -14.97 19.11
N ALA A 189 0.73 -15.96 18.31
CA ALA A 189 1.58 -17.05 18.80
C ALA A 189 3.01 -16.55 19.05
N LEU A 190 3.55 -15.75 18.12
CA LEU A 190 4.87 -15.14 18.19
C LEU A 190 4.74 -13.63 18.03
N ASN A 191 5.14 -12.87 19.03
CA ASN A 191 5.19 -11.41 18.97
C ASN A 191 6.65 -10.94 19.11
N ILE A 192 7.05 -10.03 18.22
CA ILE A 192 8.37 -9.39 18.18
C ILE A 192 8.13 -7.87 18.26
N GLY A 193 8.00 -7.38 19.49
CA GLY A 193 7.70 -5.98 19.74
C GLY A 193 8.93 -5.09 19.70
N GLU A 194 8.76 -3.92 19.11
CA GLU A 194 9.65 -2.77 19.27
C GLU A 194 9.17 -1.88 20.43
N ASP A 195 9.87 -0.77 20.66
CA ASP A 195 9.62 0.16 21.77
C ASP A 195 8.15 0.58 21.88
N GLY A 196 7.53 0.26 23.01
CA GLY A 196 6.13 0.59 23.28
C GLY A 196 5.10 -0.41 22.73
N ASN A 197 5.51 -1.65 22.40
CA ASN A 197 4.60 -2.72 22.02
C ASN A 197 4.06 -3.51 23.23
N LEU A 198 2.74 -3.52 23.44
CA LEU A 198 2.05 -4.43 24.35
C LEU A 198 1.83 -5.77 23.65
N GLN A 199 2.44 -6.84 24.16
CA GLN A 199 2.40 -8.16 23.53
C GLN A 199 1.58 -9.13 24.36
N ILE A 200 0.66 -9.84 23.71
CA ILE A 200 -0.15 -10.92 24.28
C ILE A 200 0.05 -12.16 23.41
N GLY A 201 0.70 -13.19 23.94
CA GLY A 201 1.01 -14.35 23.11
C GLY A 201 1.62 -15.55 23.82
N ILE A 202 1.92 -16.57 23.01
CA ILE A 202 2.63 -17.76 23.48
C ILE A 202 4.10 -17.40 23.74
N LEU A 203 4.74 -16.79 22.73
CA LEU A 203 6.12 -16.32 22.75
C LEU A 203 6.16 -14.82 22.48
N ASN A 204 6.76 -14.05 23.39
CA ASN A 204 6.90 -12.60 23.27
C ASN A 204 8.39 -12.20 23.34
N PHE A 205 8.85 -11.39 22.39
CA PHE A 205 10.21 -10.85 22.32
C PHE A 205 10.14 -9.32 22.32
N CYS A 206 10.89 -8.67 23.21
CA CYS A 206 10.86 -7.22 23.45
C CYS A 206 12.27 -6.65 23.48
N THR A 207 12.47 -5.47 22.86
CA THR A 207 13.63 -4.61 23.16
C THR A 207 13.34 -3.71 24.35
N GLU A 208 12.30 -2.86 24.27
CA GLU A 208 11.80 -2.06 25.40
C GLU A 208 10.27 -1.92 25.31
N GLY A 209 9.54 -1.85 26.43
CA GLY A 209 8.08 -1.69 26.36
C GLY A 209 7.36 -1.95 27.68
N PRO A 210 6.06 -1.56 27.77
CA PRO A 210 5.22 -1.94 28.89
C PRO A 210 5.08 -3.46 28.97
N PHE A 211 4.89 -3.97 30.19
CA PHE A 211 4.92 -5.40 30.54
C PHE A 211 4.25 -6.32 29.49
N PRO A 212 4.98 -7.27 28.87
CA PRO A 212 4.40 -8.27 27.98
C PRO A 212 3.65 -9.34 28.78
N ILE A 213 2.47 -9.73 28.33
CA ILE A 213 1.70 -10.84 28.93
C ILE A 213 1.93 -12.07 28.06
N MET A 214 2.62 -13.08 28.58
CA MET A 214 2.76 -14.34 27.87
C MET A 214 2.26 -15.54 28.65
N ILE A 215 1.86 -16.55 27.90
CA ILE A 215 1.45 -17.86 28.41
C ILE A 215 2.67 -18.79 28.60
N VAL A 216 3.64 -18.80 27.66
CA VAL A 216 4.80 -19.73 27.66
C VAL A 216 6.17 -19.08 27.89
N LEU A 217 6.65 -18.17 27.03
CA LEU A 217 7.99 -17.54 27.18
C LEU A 217 8.06 -16.05 26.79
N ASN A 218 8.65 -15.21 27.63
CA ASN A 218 8.84 -13.77 27.41
C ASN A 218 10.32 -13.42 27.57
N TYR A 219 10.88 -12.80 26.53
CA TYR A 219 12.27 -12.41 26.47
C TYR A 219 12.38 -10.92 26.17
N CYS A 220 12.79 -10.12 27.17
CA CYS A 220 13.09 -8.71 26.99
C CYS A 220 14.59 -8.45 27.16
N SER A 221 15.23 -7.90 26.14
CA SER A 221 16.63 -7.44 26.20
C SER A 221 16.66 -5.93 26.24
N LYS A 222 16.98 -5.36 27.41
CA LYS A 222 17.24 -3.92 27.53
C LYS A 222 18.46 -3.56 26.66
N PRO A 223 18.38 -2.58 25.74
CA PRO A 223 19.57 -2.03 25.13
C PRO A 223 20.48 -1.46 26.22
N ALA A 224 21.79 -1.69 26.08
CA ALA A 224 22.77 -1.16 27.02
C ALA A 224 22.66 0.38 27.04
N GLU A 225 22.48 0.97 28.23
CA GLU A 225 22.56 2.42 28.40
C GLU A 225 23.91 2.89 27.87
N THR A 226 23.91 3.60 26.74
CA THR A 226 25.06 4.42 26.36
C THR A 226 25.16 5.53 27.39
N LYS A 227 25.99 5.35 28.42
CA LYS A 227 26.34 6.41 29.36
C LYS A 227 26.93 7.57 28.56
N VAL A 228 26.14 8.61 28.34
CA VAL A 228 26.67 9.90 27.90
C VAL A 228 27.32 10.51 29.12
N GLU A 229 28.64 10.36 29.25
CA GLU A 229 29.43 11.14 30.20
C GLU A 229 29.22 12.63 29.86
N LEU A 230 28.55 13.38 30.75
CA LEU A 230 28.54 14.83 30.65
C LEU A 230 29.97 15.35 30.83
N PRO A 231 30.45 16.27 29.97
CA PRO A 231 31.78 16.84 30.12
C PRO A 231 31.89 17.63 31.43
N GLU A 232 32.92 17.29 32.20
CA GLU A 232 33.32 17.88 33.47
C GLU A 232 33.86 19.32 33.26
N GLN A 233 33.01 20.29 32.94
CA GLN A 233 33.40 21.70 32.88
C GLN A 233 32.32 22.63 33.46
N SER A 234 32.18 22.60 34.78
CA SER A 234 31.58 23.69 35.56
C SER A 234 31.99 23.60 37.03
N ARG A 235 33.29 23.70 37.32
CA ARG A 235 33.76 23.95 38.70
C ARG A 235 35.00 24.86 38.72
N LYS A 236 34.77 26.15 38.48
CA LYS A 236 35.66 27.31 38.77
C LYS A 236 34.71 28.53 38.76
N LYS A 237 34.57 29.41 39.76
CA LYS A 237 35.29 29.77 40.98
C LYS A 237 34.27 30.46 41.91
N THR A 238 34.43 30.36 43.23
CA THR A 238 33.92 31.37 44.18
C THR A 238 35.11 31.84 45.00
N PRO A 239 35.45 33.15 45.03
CA PRO A 239 36.49 33.66 45.91
C PRO A 239 35.94 33.67 47.34
N ARG A 240 36.73 33.20 48.30
CA ARG A 240 36.45 33.36 49.73
C ARG A 240 37.36 34.48 50.23
N ASN A 241 36.76 35.52 50.79
CA ASN A 241 37.41 36.60 51.52
C ASN A 241 38.30 36.05 52.64
N ASN A 242 39.52 36.57 52.75
CA ASN A 242 40.11 37.14 53.96
C ASN A 242 41.50 37.70 53.62
#